data_AF-A0A316FGQ3-F1
#
_entry.id   AF-A0A316FGQ3-F1
#
_cell.length_a   1.000
_cell.length_b   1.000
_cell.length_c   1.000
_cell.angle_alpha   90.00
_cell.angle_beta   90.00
_cell.angle_gamma   90.00
#
_symmetry.space_group_name_H-M   'P 1'
#
loop_
_entity.id
_entity.type
_entity.pdbx_description
1 polymer ?
#
loop_
_entity_poly.entity_id
_entity_poly.type
_entity_poly.pdbx_seq_one_letter_code
_entity_poly.pdbx_strand_id
1 'polypeptide(L)'
;MSCNHSLVDQYLFEYMDNTLEPSLCRAFEQSIDTCDHCRDLYYSALNTQKMQQNWQEQTPPDWHRTRFAAAGRKPARFNWFNGLSLASSTLAILLVLFRVEFISTGSGFTVSFGGSGTQQEVAQLVDEKFNQLAQRQISYIDNRFEEQKLQQVSDNQQMLNTLMLHNRQERRQDLNSLMASWLQQRDIDQNNLNQRVDYIVDNQIENNQYLNQVLKVSNE
;
A
#
# COMPACT_ATOMS: atom_id res chain seq x y z
N MET A 1 -33.52 -41.11 -12.49
CA MET A 1 -32.19 -41.45 -13.05
C MET A 1 -31.16 -40.59 -12.35
N SER A 2 -30.38 -41.17 -11.45
CA SER A 2 -29.35 -40.46 -10.68
C SER A 2 -28.09 -40.36 -11.53
N CYS A 3 -27.85 -39.19 -12.15
CA CYS A 3 -26.56 -38.93 -12.76
C CYS A 3 -25.51 -38.66 -11.67
N ASN A 4 -24.34 -39.26 -11.81
CA ASN A 4 -23.20 -39.01 -10.93
C ASN A 4 -22.46 -37.75 -11.38
N HIS A 5 -23.00 -36.58 -11.03
CA HIS A 5 -22.42 -35.27 -11.38
C HIS A 5 -20.97 -35.11 -10.91
N SER A 6 -20.61 -35.73 -9.78
CA SER A 6 -19.26 -35.70 -9.22
C SER A 6 -18.20 -36.27 -10.15
N LEU A 7 -18.56 -37.24 -11.01
CA LEU A 7 -17.65 -37.81 -11.99
C LEU A 7 -17.31 -36.77 -13.06
N VAL A 8 -18.31 -36.02 -13.53
CA VAL A 8 -18.10 -34.99 -14.55
C VAL A 8 -17.29 -33.84 -13.97
N ASP A 9 -17.63 -33.37 -12.77
CA ASP A 9 -16.92 -32.25 -12.14
C ASP A 9 -15.44 -32.53 -11.88
N GLN A 10 -15.09 -33.78 -11.51
CA GLN A 10 -13.70 -34.15 -11.19
C GLN A 10 -12.85 -34.39 -12.44
N TYR A 11 -13.44 -35.00 -13.47
CA TYR A 11 -12.70 -35.52 -14.63
C TYR A 11 -12.89 -34.70 -15.91
N LEU A 12 -13.61 -33.57 -15.85
CA LEU A 12 -13.86 -32.68 -16.98
C LEU A 12 -12.58 -32.25 -17.71
N PHE A 13 -11.58 -31.75 -16.97
CA PHE A 13 -10.35 -31.24 -17.56
C PHE A 13 -9.46 -32.36 -18.11
N GLU A 14 -9.38 -33.50 -17.41
CA GLU A 14 -8.63 -34.68 -17.86
C GLU A 14 -9.23 -35.29 -19.14
N TYR A 15 -10.56 -35.23 -19.29
CA TYR A 15 -11.24 -35.59 -20.54
C TYR A 15 -10.90 -34.59 -21.66
N MET A 16 -10.95 -33.27 -21.38
CA MET A 16 -10.60 -32.24 -22.38
C MET A 16 -9.14 -32.31 -22.84
N ASP A 17 -8.23 -32.75 -21.97
CA ASP A 17 -6.80 -32.93 -22.25
C ASP A 17 -6.46 -34.31 -22.86
N ASN A 18 -7.45 -35.17 -23.09
CA ASN A 18 -7.30 -36.55 -23.59
C ASN A 18 -6.39 -37.44 -22.71
N THR A 19 -6.28 -37.16 -21.41
CA THR A 19 -5.43 -37.90 -20.46
C THR A 19 -6.18 -38.97 -19.67
N LEU A 20 -7.50 -39.07 -19.87
CA LEU A 20 -8.38 -39.96 -19.13
C LEU A 20 -8.26 -41.43 -19.57
N GLU A 21 -8.41 -42.36 -18.61
CA GLU A 21 -8.44 -43.80 -18.89
C GLU A 21 -9.64 -44.19 -19.79
N PRO A 22 -9.49 -45.08 -20.79
CA PRO A 22 -10.55 -45.44 -21.74
C PRO A 22 -11.84 -45.98 -21.10
N SER A 23 -11.75 -46.57 -19.92
CA SER A 23 -12.87 -47.09 -19.13
C SER A 23 -13.73 -45.95 -18.55
N LEU A 24 -13.08 -44.94 -17.98
CA LEU A 24 -13.70 -43.74 -17.41
C LEU A 24 -14.25 -42.81 -18.50
N CYS A 25 -13.59 -42.78 -19.66
CA CYS A 25 -14.01 -41.98 -20.81
C CYS A 25 -15.43 -42.36 -21.28
N ARG A 26 -15.72 -43.65 -21.38
CA ARG A 26 -17.06 -44.15 -21.73
C ARG A 26 -18.11 -43.81 -20.68
N ALA A 27 -17.75 -43.86 -19.40
CA ALA A 27 -18.67 -43.49 -18.31
C ALA A 27 -18.97 -41.98 -18.31
N PHE A 28 -17.97 -41.16 -18.66
CA PHE A 28 -18.10 -39.72 -18.81
C PHE A 28 -19.01 -39.36 -20.00
N GLU A 29 -18.78 -39.96 -21.18
CA GLU A 29 -19.64 -39.77 -22.37
C GLU A 29 -21.09 -40.20 -22.09
N GLN A 30 -21.28 -41.35 -21.44
CA GLN A 30 -22.61 -41.81 -21.03
C GLN A 30 -23.31 -40.81 -20.09
N SER A 31 -22.57 -40.15 -19.21
CA SER A 31 -23.11 -39.15 -18.28
C SER A 31 -23.52 -37.84 -18.97
N ILE A 32 -22.78 -37.42 -20.01
CA ILE A 32 -23.12 -36.26 -20.86
C ILE A 32 -24.35 -36.56 -21.73
N ASP A 33 -24.50 -37.78 -22.23
CA ASP A 33 -25.63 -38.17 -23.06
C ASP A 33 -26.92 -38.30 -22.25
N THR A 34 -26.81 -38.73 -20.99
CA THR A 34 -27.97 -39.02 -20.12
C THR A 34 -28.43 -37.80 -19.31
N CYS A 35 -27.57 -36.80 -19.08
CA CYS A 35 -27.88 -35.66 -18.21
C CYS A 35 -27.61 -34.31 -18.88
N ASP A 36 -28.65 -33.48 -18.98
CA ASP A 36 -28.55 -32.13 -19.56
C ASP A 36 -27.63 -31.21 -18.74
N HIS A 37 -27.60 -31.34 -17.41
CA HIS A 37 -26.72 -30.52 -16.56
C HIS A 37 -25.23 -30.80 -16.81
N CYS A 38 -24.85 -32.07 -16.93
CA CYS A 38 -23.48 -32.47 -17.25
C CYS A 38 -23.07 -32.01 -18.65
N ARG A 39 -24.01 -32.03 -19.60
CA ARG A 39 -23.80 -31.55 -20.95
C ARG A 39 -23.57 -30.03 -20.99
N ASP A 40 -24.36 -29.27 -20.25
CA ASP A 40 -24.20 -27.81 -20.15
C ASP A 40 -22.85 -27.43 -19.53
N LEU A 41 -22.44 -28.15 -18.48
CA LEU A 41 -21.11 -27.96 -17.86
C LEU A 41 -19.99 -28.21 -18.86
N TYR A 42 -20.04 -29.33 -19.62
CA TYR A 42 -19.06 -29.63 -20.66
C TYR A 42 -19.00 -28.55 -21.75
N TYR A 43 -20.14 -28.11 -22.27
CA TYR A 43 -20.17 -27.05 -23.29
C TYR A 43 -19.67 -25.71 -22.76
N SER A 44 -19.94 -25.39 -21.50
CA SER A 44 -19.44 -24.16 -20.88
C SER A 44 -17.91 -24.16 -20.81
N ALA A 45 -17.30 -25.28 -20.43
CA ALA A 45 -15.86 -25.46 -20.38
C ALA A 45 -15.23 -25.37 -21.77
N LEU A 46 -15.82 -26.05 -22.76
CA LEU A 46 -15.38 -25.99 -24.15
C LEU A 46 -15.45 -24.57 -24.73
N ASN A 47 -16.48 -23.79 -24.38
CA ASN A 47 -16.58 -22.38 -24.79
C ASN A 47 -15.49 -21.52 -24.15
N THR A 48 -15.17 -21.74 -22.87
CA THR A 48 -14.06 -21.00 -22.22
C THR A 48 -12.72 -21.30 -22.86
N GLN A 49 -12.44 -22.55 -23.24
CA GLN A 49 -11.21 -22.91 -23.95
C GLN A 49 -11.11 -22.22 -25.32
N LYS A 50 -12.22 -22.14 -26.07
CA LYS A 50 -12.27 -21.39 -27.33
C LYS A 50 -12.05 -19.89 -27.14
N MET A 51 -12.56 -19.31 -26.05
CA MET A 51 -12.33 -17.90 -25.71
C MET A 51 -10.86 -17.64 -25.37
N GLN A 52 -10.20 -18.56 -24.67
CA GLN A 52 -8.77 -18.47 -24.38
C GLN A 52 -7.92 -18.52 -25.66
N GLN A 53 -8.23 -19.41 -26.59
CA GLN A 53 -7.51 -19.50 -27.87
C GLN A 53 -7.64 -18.24 -28.74
N ASN A 54 -8.76 -17.53 -28.62
CA ASN A 54 -9.03 -16.28 -29.33
C ASN A 54 -8.70 -15.03 -28.50
N TRP A 55 -8.11 -15.18 -27.32
CA TRP A 55 -7.73 -14.06 -26.48
C TRP A 55 -6.54 -13.33 -27.11
N GLN A 56 -6.78 -12.11 -27.60
CA GLN A 56 -5.73 -11.23 -28.07
C GLN A 56 -5.31 -10.31 -26.95
N GLU A 57 -4.01 -10.26 -26.68
CA GLU A 57 -3.42 -9.33 -25.72
C GLU A 57 -3.56 -7.90 -26.27
N GLN A 58 -4.58 -7.19 -25.79
CA GLN A 58 -4.77 -5.78 -26.10
C GLN A 58 -3.84 -4.98 -25.20
N THR A 59 -3.03 -4.11 -25.80
CA THR A 59 -2.25 -3.16 -25.02
C THR A 59 -3.22 -2.28 -24.24
N PRO A 60 -3.10 -2.21 -22.90
CA PRO A 60 -3.95 -1.34 -22.13
C PRO A 60 -3.76 0.08 -22.66
N PRO A 61 -4.84 0.85 -22.84
CA PRO A 61 -4.72 2.23 -23.28
C PRO A 61 -3.82 2.98 -22.31
N ASP A 62 -3.07 3.95 -22.82
CA ASP A 62 -2.03 4.65 -22.04
C ASP A 62 -2.64 5.46 -20.89
N TRP A 63 -2.82 4.80 -19.75
CA TRP A 63 -3.34 5.36 -18.52
C TRP A 63 -2.26 6.19 -17.84
N HIS A 64 -1.95 7.35 -18.41
CA HIS A 64 -1.14 8.34 -17.72
C HIS A 64 -1.91 8.93 -16.54
N ARG A 65 -1.71 8.37 -15.33
CA ARG A 65 -2.24 8.92 -14.07
C ARG A 65 -1.85 10.38 -13.83
N THR A 66 -0.83 10.88 -14.53
CA THR A 66 -0.28 12.24 -14.40
C THR A 66 -0.81 13.24 -15.42
N ARG A 67 -1.48 12.82 -16.51
CA ARG A 67 -1.97 13.77 -17.54
C ARG A 67 -3.01 14.76 -17.00
N PHE A 68 -3.79 14.37 -15.99
CA PHE A 68 -4.77 15.24 -15.34
C PHE A 68 -4.25 15.98 -14.11
N ALA A 69 -3.18 15.49 -13.48
CA ALA A 69 -2.52 16.16 -12.36
C ALA A 69 -1.51 17.23 -12.83
N ALA A 70 -0.93 17.04 -14.01
CA ALA A 70 0.11 17.89 -14.60
C ALA A 70 -0.34 18.54 -15.92
N ALA A 71 -1.65 18.67 -16.17
CA ALA A 71 -2.12 19.66 -17.13
C ALA A 71 -1.73 21.03 -16.56
N GLY A 72 -0.52 21.49 -16.88
CA GLY A 72 -0.03 22.80 -16.51
C GLY A 72 -1.13 23.80 -16.81
N ARG A 73 -1.64 24.44 -15.76
CA ARG A 73 -2.65 25.49 -15.87
C ARG A 73 -2.19 26.39 -16.99
N LYS A 74 -2.90 26.39 -18.13
CA LYS A 74 -2.64 27.38 -19.18
C LYS A 74 -2.64 28.73 -18.47
N PRO A 75 -1.60 29.58 -18.62
CA PRO A 75 -1.56 30.85 -17.91
C PRO A 75 -2.87 31.55 -18.25
N ALA A 76 -3.67 31.83 -17.22
CA ALA A 76 -4.94 32.51 -17.39
C ALA A 76 -4.62 33.79 -18.16
N ARG A 77 -5.10 33.90 -19.41
CA ARG A 77 -4.87 35.08 -20.23
C ARG A 77 -5.38 36.25 -19.40
N PHE A 78 -4.47 37.13 -18.98
CA PHE A 78 -4.78 38.25 -18.11
C PHE A 78 -5.78 39.14 -18.84
N ASN A 79 -7.05 39.02 -18.48
CA ASN A 79 -8.10 39.81 -19.08
C ASN A 79 -8.06 41.19 -18.42
N TRP A 80 -7.42 42.15 -19.07
CA TRP A 80 -7.25 43.52 -18.57
C TRP A 80 -8.58 44.17 -18.20
N PHE A 81 -9.68 43.79 -18.87
CA PHE A 81 -11.04 44.22 -18.52
C PHE A 81 -11.48 43.78 -17.12
N ASN A 82 -11.15 42.56 -16.69
CA ASN A 82 -11.45 42.09 -15.33
C ASN A 82 -10.61 42.84 -14.30
N GLY A 83 -9.35 43.15 -14.62
CA GLY A 83 -8.49 43.98 -13.78
C GLY A 83 -9.05 45.40 -13.62
N LEU A 84 -9.59 45.99 -14.69
CA LEU A 84 -10.19 47.32 -14.67
C LEU A 84 -11.50 47.36 -13.86
N SER A 85 -12.35 46.34 -14.00
CA SER A 85 -13.57 46.22 -13.20
C SER A 85 -13.27 46.05 -11.71
N LEU A 86 -12.22 45.29 -11.37
CA LEU A 86 -11.79 45.10 -9.98
C LEU A 86 -11.16 46.38 -9.42
N ALA A 87 -10.33 47.07 -10.21
CA ALA A 87 -9.73 48.34 -9.82
C ALA A 87 -10.80 49.43 -9.62
N SER A 88 -11.82 49.47 -10.49
CA SER A 88 -12.93 50.41 -10.37
C SER A 88 -13.80 50.13 -9.14
N SER A 89 -14.14 48.87 -8.86
CA SER A 89 -14.95 48.53 -7.68
C SER A 89 -14.19 48.77 -6.37
N THR A 90 -12.91 48.42 -6.32
CA THR A 90 -12.05 48.74 -5.16
C THR A 90 -11.88 50.25 -4.97
N LEU A 91 -11.67 51.00 -6.04
CA LEU A 91 -11.59 52.47 -5.97
C LEU A 91 -12.91 53.09 -5.49
N ALA A 92 -14.06 52.60 -5.97
CA ALA A 92 -15.37 53.06 -5.51
C ALA A 92 -15.58 52.79 -4.01
N ILE A 93 -15.20 51.61 -3.53
CA ILE A 93 -15.24 51.28 -2.10
C ILE A 93 -14.34 52.22 -1.30
N LEU A 94 -13.13 52.51 -1.78
CA LEU A 94 -12.20 53.44 -1.11
C LEU A 94 -12.75 54.87 -1.07
N LEU A 95 -13.37 55.36 -2.15
CA LEU A 95 -14.00 56.69 -2.16
C LEU A 95 -15.11 56.80 -1.11
N VAL A 96 -15.88 55.72 -0.91
CA VAL A 96 -16.94 55.67 0.11
C VAL A 96 -16.35 55.58 1.52
N LEU A 97 -15.34 54.73 1.74
CA LEU A 97 -14.68 54.57 3.04
C LEU A 97 -13.99 55.87 3.48
N PHE A 98 -13.34 56.58 2.56
CA PHE A 98 -12.65 57.83 2.84
C PHE A 98 -13.55 59.07 2.81
N ARG A 99 -14.86 58.91 2.55
CA ARG A 99 -15.82 60.01 2.38
C ARG A 99 -15.25 61.15 1.54
N VAL A 100 -14.85 60.83 0.32
CA VAL A 100 -14.25 61.81 -0.58
C VAL A 100 -15.32 62.75 -1.12
N GLU A 101 -15.23 64.04 -0.79
CA GLU A 101 -16.13 65.06 -1.31
C GLU A 101 -15.44 65.87 -2.41
N PHE A 102 -16.10 65.97 -3.57
CA PHE A 102 -15.64 66.77 -4.70
C PHE A 102 -16.43 68.08 -4.72
N ILE A 103 -15.77 69.19 -4.39
CA ILE A 103 -16.39 70.52 -4.41
C ILE A 103 -15.87 71.25 -5.64
N SER A 104 -16.74 71.47 -6.62
CA SER A 104 -16.43 72.28 -7.80
C SER A 104 -16.94 73.69 -7.58
N THR A 105 -16.01 74.62 -7.35
CA THR A 105 -16.29 76.05 -7.29
C THR A 105 -15.68 76.71 -8.52
N GLY A 106 -16.28 77.81 -9.01
CA GLY A 106 -15.86 78.48 -10.25
C GLY A 106 -14.39 78.96 -10.32
N SER A 107 -13.61 78.80 -9.24
CA SER A 107 -12.19 79.12 -9.13
C SER A 107 -11.27 77.91 -8.89
N GLY A 108 -11.77 76.67 -8.85
CA GLY A 108 -10.92 75.48 -8.70
C GLY A 108 -11.63 74.21 -8.24
N PHE A 109 -10.94 73.08 -8.41
CA PHE A 109 -11.37 71.74 -8.00
C PHE A 109 -10.64 71.34 -6.70
N THR A 110 -11.38 71.13 -5.61
CA THR A 110 -10.81 70.67 -4.34
C THR A 110 -11.38 69.30 -3.97
N VAL A 111 -10.50 68.43 -3.47
CA VAL A 111 -10.83 67.07 -3.01
C VAL A 111 -10.54 67.01 -1.51
N SER A 112 -11.57 66.83 -0.68
CA SER A 112 -11.41 66.62 0.77
C SER A 112 -11.56 65.13 1.10
N PHE A 113 -10.64 64.60 1.92
CA PHE A 113 -10.63 63.22 2.40
C PHE A 113 -10.91 63.20 3.90
N GLY A 114 -11.94 62.47 4.31
CA GLY A 114 -12.41 62.48 5.69
C GLY A 114 -13.11 63.80 5.98
N GLY A 115 -14.44 63.77 6.10
CA GLY A 115 -15.22 64.90 6.60
C GLY A 115 -14.58 65.49 7.87
N SER A 116 -14.88 66.76 8.16
CA SER A 116 -14.24 67.64 9.15
C SER A 116 -14.17 67.18 10.63
N GLY A 117 -14.33 65.88 10.92
CA GLY A 117 -14.11 65.25 12.21
C GLY A 117 -12.77 64.51 12.30
N THR A 118 -11.86 65.10 13.09
CA THR A 118 -11.01 64.40 14.08
C THR A 118 -10.13 63.23 13.59
N GLN A 119 -9.07 63.54 12.82
CA GLN A 119 -7.95 62.65 12.50
C GLN A 119 -7.33 61.92 13.72
N GLN A 120 -7.43 62.52 14.92
CA GLN A 120 -6.97 61.93 16.18
C GLN A 120 -7.88 60.82 16.72
N GLU A 121 -9.19 60.87 16.46
CA GLU A 121 -10.16 59.86 16.93
C GLU A 121 -10.03 58.57 16.11
N VAL A 122 -9.81 58.72 14.80
CA VAL A 122 -9.53 57.59 13.90
C VAL A 122 -8.21 56.90 14.26
N ALA A 123 -7.17 57.67 14.59
CA ALA A 123 -5.88 57.11 15.01
C ALA A 123 -6.00 56.28 16.30
N GLN A 124 -6.75 56.77 17.30
CA GLN A 124 -6.99 56.05 18.56
C GLN A 124 -7.77 54.76 18.36
N LEU A 125 -8.79 54.77 17.48
CA LEU A 125 -9.57 53.57 17.17
C LEU A 125 -8.72 52.49 16.47
N VAL A 126 -7.82 52.91 15.57
CA VAL A 126 -6.91 52.00 14.86
C VAL A 126 -5.90 51.37 15.83
N ASP A 127 -5.31 52.16 16.72
CA ASP A 127 -4.40 51.65 17.75
C ASP A 127 -5.08 50.66 18.70
N GLU A 128 -6.33 50.92 19.10
CA GLU A 128 -7.10 49.99 19.93
C GLU A 128 -7.33 48.65 19.20
N LYS A 129 -7.71 48.69 17.92
CA LYS A 129 -7.92 47.48 17.11
C LYS A 129 -6.63 46.73 16.85
N PHE A 130 -5.52 47.43 16.62
CA PHE A 130 -4.20 46.81 16.47
C PHE A 130 -3.76 46.12 17.75
N ASN A 131 -3.92 46.76 18.91
CA ASN A 131 -3.59 46.15 20.20
C ASN A 131 -4.47 44.92 20.50
N GLN A 132 -5.77 44.98 20.19
CA GLN A 132 -6.67 43.82 20.31
C GLN A 132 -6.26 42.67 19.37
N LEU A 133 -5.86 42.97 18.13
CA LEU A 133 -5.38 41.98 17.18
C LEU A 133 -4.06 41.34 17.62
N ALA A 134 -3.11 42.15 18.09
CA ALA A 134 -1.83 41.67 18.58
C ALA A 134 -2.00 40.72 19.78
N GLN A 135 -2.85 41.08 20.75
CA GLN A 135 -3.15 40.22 21.90
C GLN A 135 -3.81 38.90 21.49
N ARG A 136 -4.75 38.93 20.53
CA ARG A 136 -5.37 37.70 19.99
C ARG A 136 -4.39 36.84 19.21
N GLN A 137 -3.48 37.44 18.45
CA GLN A 137 -2.47 36.70 17.70
C GLN A 137 -1.46 36.03 18.63
N ILE A 138 -0.99 36.72 19.67
CA ILE A 138 -0.03 36.15 20.64
C ILE A 138 -0.64 34.94 21.34
N SER A 139 -1.86 35.07 21.87
CA SER A 139 -2.55 33.96 22.54
C SER A 139 -2.86 32.79 21.60
N TYR A 140 -3.20 33.07 20.33
CA TYR A 140 -3.41 32.02 19.34
C TYR A 140 -2.13 31.25 19.01
N ILE A 141 -1.01 31.98 18.80
CA ILE A 141 0.29 31.39 18.49
C ILE A 141 0.78 30.54 19.66
N ASP A 142 0.65 31.04 20.89
CA ASP A 142 1.08 30.33 22.10
C ASP A 142 0.33 29.00 22.30
N ASN A 143 -1.01 29.03 22.19
CA ASN A 143 -1.82 27.81 22.23
C ASN A 143 -1.43 26.83 21.13
N ARG A 144 -1.11 27.32 19.93
CA ARG A 144 -0.72 26.45 18.82
C ARG A 144 0.64 25.80 19.03
N PHE A 145 1.60 26.52 19.63
CA PHE A 145 2.90 25.96 19.99
C PHE A 145 2.77 24.88 21.07
N GLU A 146 1.93 25.09 22.08
CA GLU A 146 1.67 24.07 23.11
C GLU A 146 0.99 22.81 22.53
N GLU A 147 -0.01 22.97 21.67
CA GLU A 147 -0.61 21.83 20.95
C GLU A 147 0.43 21.05 20.12
N GLN A 148 1.27 21.77 19.38
CA GLN A 148 2.29 21.15 18.53
C GLN A 148 3.34 20.40 19.37
N LYS A 149 3.74 20.96 20.52
CA LYS A 149 4.66 20.31 21.46
C LYS A 149 4.05 19.03 22.05
N LEU A 150 2.78 19.06 22.43
CA LEU A 150 2.07 17.87 22.92
C LEU A 150 1.96 16.78 21.85
N GLN A 151 1.64 17.16 20.61
CA GLN A 151 1.63 16.23 19.47
C GLN A 151 3.01 15.62 19.24
N GLN A 152 4.07 16.43 19.24
CA GLN A 152 5.44 15.94 19.04
C GLN A 152 5.88 14.94 20.12
N VAL A 153 5.50 15.17 21.39
CA VAL A 153 5.78 14.21 22.47
C VAL A 153 5.02 12.91 22.27
N SER A 154 3.74 12.97 21.87
CA SER A 154 2.93 11.79 21.56
C SER A 154 3.52 10.97 20.40
N ASP A 155 3.88 11.63 19.31
CA ASP A 155 4.46 10.98 18.12
C ASP A 155 5.79 10.30 18.46
N ASN A 156 6.65 10.97 19.22
CA ASN A 156 7.90 10.38 19.71
C ASN A 156 7.66 9.14 20.57
N GLN A 157 6.64 9.15 21.44
CA GLN A 157 6.29 7.99 22.26
C GLN A 157 5.77 6.83 21.39
N GLN A 158 4.93 7.12 20.40
CA GLN A 158 4.42 6.10 19.46
C GLN A 158 5.56 5.50 18.64
N MET A 159 6.47 6.33 18.13
CA MET A 159 7.65 5.87 17.41
C MET A 159 8.53 4.97 18.30
N LEU A 160 8.82 5.39 19.54
CA LEU A 160 9.61 4.60 20.48
C LEU A 160 8.95 3.24 20.76
N ASN A 161 7.63 3.22 21.00
CA ASN A 161 6.88 2.00 21.24
C ASN A 161 6.94 1.06 20.02
N THR A 162 6.82 1.62 18.81
CA THR A 162 6.89 0.86 17.56
C THR A 162 8.27 0.26 17.35
N LEU A 163 9.33 1.04 17.58
CA LEU A 163 10.72 0.57 17.53
C LEU A 163 10.99 -0.51 18.57
N MET A 164 10.49 -0.35 19.80
CA MET A 164 10.61 -1.36 20.85
C MET A 164 9.91 -2.67 20.50
N LEU A 165 8.69 -2.60 19.96
CA LEU A 165 7.94 -3.78 19.51
C LEU A 165 8.66 -4.47 18.35
N HIS A 166 9.12 -3.70 17.37
CA HIS A 166 9.87 -4.23 16.23
C HIS A 166 11.17 -4.92 16.68
N ASN A 167 11.95 -4.29 17.57
CA ASN A 167 13.19 -4.87 18.07
C ASN A 167 12.94 -6.15 18.91
N ARG A 168 11.84 -6.22 19.66
CA ARG A 168 11.42 -7.46 20.35
C ARG A 168 11.03 -8.56 19.36
N GLN A 169 10.38 -8.20 18.26
CA GLN A 169 10.01 -9.14 17.22
C GLN A 169 11.23 -9.68 16.48
N GLU A 170 12.16 -8.81 16.07
CA GLU A 170 13.43 -9.23 15.45
C GLU A 170 14.22 -10.15 16.38
N ARG A 171 14.37 -9.80 17.67
CA ARG A 171 15.03 -10.67 18.65
C ARG A 171 14.38 -12.04 18.79
N ARG A 172 13.05 -12.15 18.68
CA ARG A 172 12.36 -13.44 18.70
C ARG A 172 12.64 -14.24 17.43
N GLN A 173 12.66 -13.60 16.27
CA GLN A 173 12.97 -14.25 15.00
C GLN A 173 14.43 -14.75 14.99
N ASP A 174 15.35 -13.94 15.50
CA ASP A 174 16.76 -14.29 15.65
C ASP A 174 16.97 -15.46 16.63
N LEU A 175 16.32 -15.43 17.80
CA LEU A 175 16.38 -16.58 18.71
C LEU A 175 15.83 -17.87 18.10
N ASN A 176 14.77 -17.77 17.28
CA ASN A 176 14.22 -18.93 16.59
C ASN A 176 15.18 -19.46 15.51
N SER A 177 15.87 -18.59 14.77
CA SER A 177 16.85 -19.00 13.78
C SER A 177 18.07 -19.65 14.42
N LEU A 178 18.55 -19.10 15.56
CA LEU A 178 19.62 -19.68 16.36
C LEU A 178 19.23 -21.03 16.97
N MET A 179 17.99 -21.18 17.45
CA MET A 179 17.49 -22.46 17.95
C MET A 179 17.43 -23.51 16.84
N ALA A 180 16.94 -23.13 15.66
CA ALA A 180 16.85 -24.02 14.50
C ALA A 180 18.25 -24.46 14.03
N SER A 181 19.21 -23.54 13.94
CA SER A 181 20.59 -23.87 13.57
C SER A 181 21.27 -24.74 14.61
N TRP A 182 21.03 -24.50 15.90
CA TRP A 182 21.54 -25.35 16.98
C TRP A 182 20.98 -26.77 16.92
N LEU A 183 19.67 -26.92 16.69
CA LEU A 183 19.03 -28.23 16.54
C LEU A 183 19.57 -28.97 15.31
N GLN A 184 19.77 -28.27 14.19
CA GLN A 184 20.37 -28.84 12.98
C GLN A 184 21.81 -29.30 13.24
N GLN A 185 22.62 -28.47 13.91
CA GLN A 185 24.00 -28.83 14.25
C GLN A 185 24.03 -30.09 15.14
N ARG A 186 23.13 -30.16 16.13
CA ARG A 186 23.02 -31.31 17.02
C ARG A 186 22.64 -32.59 16.26
N ASP A 187 21.74 -32.51 15.29
CA ASP A 187 21.33 -33.65 14.47
C ASP A 187 22.49 -34.16 13.60
N ILE A 188 23.23 -33.24 12.96
CA ILE A 188 24.44 -33.56 12.19
C ILE A 188 25.49 -34.24 13.09
N ASP A 189 25.72 -33.71 14.28
CA ASP A 189 26.70 -34.28 15.22
C ASP A 189 26.27 -35.67 15.71
N GLN A 190 24.97 -35.89 15.99
CA GLN A 190 24.45 -37.21 16.35
C GLN A 190 24.62 -38.23 15.21
N ASN A 191 24.32 -37.84 13.98
CA ASN A 191 24.51 -38.70 12.81
C ASN A 191 25.99 -39.04 12.59
N ASN A 192 26.89 -38.06 12.73
CA ASN A 192 28.33 -38.27 12.64
C ASN A 192 28.85 -39.21 13.74
N LEU A 193 28.34 -39.10 14.96
CA LEU A 193 28.70 -40.00 16.06
C LEU A 193 28.23 -41.43 15.79
N ASN A 194 26.99 -41.62 15.33
CA ASN A 194 26.45 -42.94 14.99
C ASN A 194 27.29 -43.60 13.90
N GLN A 195 27.61 -42.88 12.82
CA GLN A 195 28.48 -43.39 11.75
C GLN A 195 29.87 -43.80 12.25
N ARG A 196 30.46 -43.05 13.19
CA ARG A 196 31.75 -43.39 13.78
C ARG A 196 31.66 -44.63 14.66
N VAL A 197 30.57 -44.79 15.42
CA VAL A 197 30.33 -45.97 16.25
C VAL A 197 30.17 -47.20 15.36
N ASP A 198 29.34 -47.12 14.32
CA ASP A 198 29.12 -48.20 13.35
C ASP A 198 30.45 -48.62 12.70
N TYR A 199 31.26 -47.66 12.25
CA TYR A 199 32.59 -47.93 11.70
C TYR A 199 33.53 -48.66 12.68
N ILE A 200 33.51 -48.32 13.97
CA ILE A 200 34.34 -49.00 14.98
C ILE A 200 33.84 -50.43 15.21
N VAL A 201 32.51 -50.62 15.31
CA VAL A 201 31.89 -51.93 15.50
C VAL A 201 32.20 -52.84 14.32
N ASP A 202 32.04 -52.36 13.09
CA ASP A 202 32.33 -53.12 11.87
C ASP A 202 33.80 -53.53 11.80
N ASN A 203 34.73 -52.63 12.10
CA ASN A 203 36.16 -52.96 12.18
C ASN A 203 36.45 -54.03 13.24
N GLN A 204 35.80 -53.98 14.40
CA GLN A 204 35.99 -55.01 15.43
C GLN A 204 35.44 -56.36 14.98
N ILE A 205 34.29 -56.39 14.31
CA ILE A 205 33.71 -57.62 13.76
C ILE A 205 34.64 -58.21 12.71
N GLU A 206 35.10 -57.41 11.75
CA GLU A 206 36.02 -57.85 10.70
C GLU A 206 37.34 -58.37 11.28
N ASN A 207 37.94 -57.65 12.23
CA ASN A 207 39.19 -58.06 12.87
C ASN A 207 39.04 -59.37 13.66
N ASN A 208 37.94 -59.54 14.41
CA ASN A 208 37.64 -60.80 15.08
C ASN A 208 37.41 -61.96 14.10
N GLN A 209 36.76 -61.71 12.96
CA GLN A 209 36.59 -62.71 11.91
C GLN A 209 37.93 -63.11 11.29
N TYR A 210 38.79 -62.13 10.98
CA TYR A 210 40.13 -62.37 10.47
C TYR A 210 40.97 -63.20 11.45
N LEU A 211 40.99 -62.86 12.73
CA LEU A 211 41.68 -63.63 13.77
C LEU A 211 41.19 -65.08 13.83
N ASN A 212 39.88 -65.30 13.78
CA ASN A 212 39.31 -66.65 13.78
C ASN A 212 39.67 -67.46 12.52
N GLN A 213 39.84 -66.82 11.36
CA GLN A 213 40.29 -67.50 10.15
C GLN A 213 41.76 -67.89 10.25
N VAL A 214 42.63 -66.99 10.73
CA VAL A 214 44.06 -67.29 10.93
C VAL A 214 44.25 -68.43 11.94
N LEU A 215 43.51 -68.42 13.05
CA LEU A 215 43.55 -69.49 14.05
C LEU A 215 43.08 -70.86 13.53
N LYS A 216 42.14 -70.88 12.57
CA LYS A 216 41.71 -72.12 11.92
C LYS A 216 42.79 -72.65 10.97
N VAL A 217 43.39 -71.77 10.17
CA VAL A 217 44.48 -72.14 9.24
C VAL A 217 45.74 -72.62 9.99
N SER A 218 46.01 -72.10 11.20
CA SER A 218 47.16 -72.55 12.00
C SER A 218 46.95 -73.88 12.73
N ASN A 219 45.72 -74.41 12.77
CA ASN A 219 45.36 -75.65 13.46
C ASN A 219 45.08 -76.82 12.50
N GLU A 220 45.26 -76.61 11.19
CA GLU A 220 45.37 -77.67 10.16
C GLU A 220 46.84 -77.92 9.81
#